data_AF-A0A8T8SF31-F1
#
_entry.id   AF-A0A8T8SF31-F1
#
_cell.length_a   1.000
_cell.length_b   1.000
_cell.length_c   1.000
_cell.angle_alpha   90.00
_cell.angle_beta   90.00
_cell.angle_gamma   90.00
#
_symmetry.space_group_name_H-M   'P 1'
#
loop_
_entity.id
_entity.type
_entity.pdbx_description
1 polymer ?
#
loop_
_entity_poly.entity_id
_entity_poly.type
_entity_poly.pdbx_seq_one_letter_code
_entity_poly.pdbx_strand_id
1 'polypeptide(L)'
;MPPIGTTLNWDARAPVISVLLAQAAVLHPNSGLNLTRFQSDTEAWLDPFAKGSASRGSSVSFTPGGLAWWQGYSSSSSLNPAMNAAAVALVYSGFATGNKASTYLSFAHSQIDYVLGKNPMNGVYMVGQSPDSAENPHSAMASGGTDIGNIDNNHPVEAHVLYGALVGGPDHKDRYHDMRSDYTQTELALDLQAGLVFLAASQLANSTATQPFYVGLTTPRSYDHKPTNQKETARITGAGGFVEFGRVNGNLALSRALDTPDDIAPVFNTNAGGAAG
;
A
#
# COMPACT_ATOMS: atom_id res chain seq x y z
N MET A 1 0.83 -15.38 24.95
CA MET A 1 1.16 -14.75 23.66
C MET A 1 -0.13 -14.28 23.00
N PRO A 2 -0.12 -13.29 22.10
CA PRO A 2 -1.21 -13.11 21.14
C PRO A 2 -1.44 -14.42 20.36
N PRO A 3 -2.68 -14.77 19.99
CA PRO A 3 -2.93 -15.81 19.00
C PRO A 3 -2.14 -15.56 17.71
N ILE A 4 -1.60 -16.62 17.11
CA ILE A 4 -0.91 -16.54 15.81
C ILE A 4 -1.89 -15.99 14.77
N GLY A 5 -1.48 -14.96 14.02
CA GLY A 5 -2.33 -14.25 13.07
C GLY A 5 -3.17 -13.11 13.65
N THR A 6 -3.06 -12.79 14.95
CA THR A 6 -3.71 -11.58 15.52
C THR A 6 -3.29 -10.33 14.73
N THR A 7 -4.27 -9.56 14.24
CA THR A 7 -4.06 -8.29 13.54
C THR A 7 -3.46 -7.24 14.47
N LEU A 8 -2.49 -6.44 14.00
CA LEU A 8 -2.14 -5.17 14.62
C LEU A 8 -3.02 -4.07 14.04
N ASN A 9 -3.81 -3.41 14.90
CA ASN A 9 -4.68 -2.31 14.52
C ASN A 9 -4.95 -1.39 15.73
N TRP A 10 -5.87 -0.44 15.58
CA TRP A 10 -6.21 0.52 16.63
C TRP A 10 -6.74 -0.13 17.93
N ASP A 11 -7.39 -1.30 17.87
CA ASP A 11 -7.93 -2.02 19.03
C ASP A 11 -6.89 -3.00 19.63
N ALA A 12 -6.30 -3.84 18.78
CA ALA A 12 -5.41 -4.93 19.17
C ALA A 12 -3.92 -4.58 19.00
N ARG A 13 -3.24 -4.32 20.13
CA ARG A 13 -1.78 -4.01 20.18
C ARG A 13 -0.90 -5.16 20.67
N ALA A 14 -1.48 -6.32 20.97
CA ALA A 14 -0.75 -7.47 21.52
C ALA A 14 0.44 -7.96 20.67
N PRO A 15 0.41 -7.93 19.31
CA PRO A 15 1.56 -8.31 18.48
C PRO A 15 2.87 -7.53 18.71
N VAL A 16 2.79 -6.24 19.09
CA VAL A 16 3.98 -5.38 19.20
C VAL A 16 4.63 -5.39 20.58
N ILE A 17 3.98 -5.97 21.59
CA ILE A 17 4.51 -6.00 22.95
C ILE A 17 5.82 -6.78 23.00
N SER A 18 5.90 -7.94 22.34
CA SER A 18 7.14 -8.74 22.28
C SER A 18 8.24 -8.07 21.45
N VAL A 19 7.89 -7.31 20.41
CA VAL A 19 8.84 -6.55 19.58
C VAL A 19 9.56 -5.49 20.42
N LEU A 20 8.79 -4.69 21.15
CA LEU A 20 9.32 -3.63 22.01
C LEU A 20 10.12 -4.20 23.20
N LEU A 21 9.69 -5.33 23.77
CA LEU A 21 10.44 -6.00 24.84
C LEU A 21 11.71 -6.68 24.34
N ALA A 22 11.76 -7.19 23.11
CA ALA A 22 12.99 -7.68 22.48
C ALA A 22 13.96 -6.52 22.24
N GLN A 23 13.49 -5.40 21.65
CA GLN A 23 14.28 -4.19 21.46
C GLN A 23 14.83 -3.65 22.79
N ALA A 24 14.00 -3.55 23.84
CA ALA A 24 14.42 -3.09 25.16
C ALA A 24 15.45 -4.04 25.80
N ALA A 25 15.32 -5.35 25.61
CA ALA A 25 16.30 -6.33 26.11
C ALA A 25 17.66 -6.24 25.38
N VAL A 26 17.67 -5.91 24.08
CA VAL A 26 18.90 -5.65 23.32
C VAL A 26 19.55 -4.32 23.75
N LEU A 27 18.77 -3.24 23.87
CA LEU A 27 19.28 -1.91 24.23
C LEU A 27 19.69 -1.82 25.71
N HIS A 28 19.09 -2.64 26.58
CA HIS A 28 19.37 -2.66 28.02
C HIS A 28 19.61 -4.10 28.51
N PRO A 29 20.80 -4.70 28.24
CA PRO A 29 21.09 -6.09 28.61
C PRO A 29 20.97 -6.40 30.11
N ASN A 30 21.18 -5.40 30.96
CA ASN A 30 21.10 -5.52 32.43
C ASN A 30 19.67 -5.35 32.99
N SER A 31 18.65 -5.23 32.14
CA SER A 31 17.24 -5.03 32.55
C SER A 31 16.58 -6.28 33.15
N GLY A 32 17.22 -7.46 33.05
CA GLY A 32 16.61 -8.74 33.43
C GLY A 32 15.54 -9.25 32.46
N LEU A 33 15.31 -8.57 31.33
CA LEU A 33 14.38 -9.00 30.30
C LEU A 33 14.91 -10.24 29.56
N ASN A 34 14.04 -11.23 29.36
CA ASN A 34 14.37 -12.46 28.63
C ASN A 34 14.29 -12.24 27.12
N LEU A 35 15.41 -11.78 26.52
CA LEU A 35 15.54 -11.52 25.09
C LEU A 35 15.10 -12.71 24.23
N THR A 36 15.63 -13.91 24.49
CA THR A 36 15.35 -15.13 23.72
C THR A 36 13.85 -15.45 23.70
N ARG A 37 13.15 -15.25 24.82
CA ARG A 37 11.69 -15.38 24.87
C ARG A 37 11.02 -14.34 23.96
N PHE A 38 11.33 -13.05 24.12
CA PHE A 38 10.66 -12.00 23.34
C PHE A 38 10.94 -12.08 21.84
N GLN A 39 12.12 -12.55 21.45
CA GLN A 39 12.43 -12.93 20.06
C GLN A 39 11.54 -14.10 19.62
N SER A 40 11.47 -15.18 20.39
CA SER A 40 10.63 -16.35 20.07
C SER A 40 9.14 -15.99 19.93
N ASP A 41 8.59 -15.21 20.87
CA ASP A 41 7.19 -14.73 20.84
C ASP A 41 6.93 -13.88 19.58
N THR A 42 7.87 -13.00 19.19
CA THR A 42 7.73 -12.12 18.00
C THR A 42 7.85 -12.88 16.69
N GLU A 43 8.83 -13.78 16.59
CA GLU A 43 9.07 -14.56 15.38
C GLU A 43 7.97 -15.60 15.13
N ALA A 44 7.36 -16.14 16.18
CA ALA A 44 6.18 -16.99 16.05
C ALA A 44 4.97 -16.23 15.46
N TRP A 45 4.89 -14.91 15.63
CA TRP A 45 3.87 -14.07 15.00
C TRP A 45 4.25 -13.66 13.57
N LEU A 46 5.51 -13.25 13.32
CA LEU A 46 5.98 -12.81 11.99
C LEU A 46 6.15 -13.95 10.97
N ASP A 47 6.68 -15.10 11.40
CA ASP A 47 7.14 -16.16 10.49
C ASP A 47 6.07 -16.68 9.49
N PRO A 48 4.78 -16.85 9.85
CA PRO A 48 3.76 -17.35 8.92
C PRO A 48 3.58 -16.46 7.68
N PHE A 49 3.40 -15.15 7.86
CA PHE A 49 3.18 -14.26 6.72
C PHE A 49 4.49 -13.80 6.08
N ALA A 50 5.55 -13.55 6.85
CA ALA A 50 6.82 -13.09 6.28
C ALA A 50 7.48 -14.13 5.34
N LYS A 51 7.21 -15.43 5.54
CA LYS A 51 7.69 -16.51 4.66
C LYS A 51 6.75 -16.81 3.48
N GLY A 52 5.69 -16.00 3.28
CA GLY A 52 4.66 -16.23 2.26
C GLY A 52 3.85 -17.51 2.47
N SER A 53 3.92 -18.12 3.65
CA SER A 53 3.40 -19.45 3.94
C SER A 53 2.40 -19.38 5.09
N ALA A 54 1.17 -18.97 4.77
CA ALA A 54 0.02 -19.06 5.65
C ALA A 54 -0.12 -20.48 6.23
N SER A 55 0.45 -20.70 7.42
CA SER A 55 0.40 -21.98 8.10
C SER A 55 -1.05 -22.35 8.38
N ARG A 56 -1.44 -23.64 8.28
CA ARG A 56 -2.80 -24.08 8.63
C ARG A 56 -3.18 -23.56 10.02
N GLY A 57 -4.24 -22.76 10.10
CA GLY A 57 -4.68 -22.08 11.33
C GLY A 57 -4.22 -20.62 11.48
N SER A 58 -3.43 -20.08 10.55
CA SER A 58 -3.12 -18.65 10.44
C SER A 58 -4.37 -17.87 10.04
N SER A 59 -4.67 -16.78 10.75
CA SER A 59 -5.69 -15.79 10.35
C SER A 59 -5.28 -14.97 9.11
N VAL A 60 -4.03 -15.11 8.67
CA VAL A 60 -3.43 -14.38 7.53
C VAL A 60 -3.30 -15.29 6.32
N SER A 61 -3.82 -14.83 5.20
CA SER A 61 -3.64 -15.38 3.84
C SER A 61 -2.99 -14.33 2.93
N PHE A 62 -2.91 -14.60 1.62
CA PHE A 62 -2.46 -13.63 0.63
C PHE A 62 -3.45 -13.54 -0.53
N THR A 63 -3.59 -12.35 -1.13
CA THR A 63 -4.27 -12.18 -2.43
C THR A 63 -3.42 -12.79 -3.56
N PRO A 64 -3.99 -13.09 -4.74
CA PRO A 64 -3.23 -13.49 -5.92
C PRO A 64 -2.04 -12.57 -6.27
N GLY A 65 -2.17 -11.27 -6.02
CA GLY A 65 -1.14 -10.25 -6.21
C GLY A 65 -0.11 -10.12 -5.07
N GLY A 66 -0.26 -10.85 -3.97
CA GLY A 66 0.72 -10.86 -2.87
C GLY A 66 0.49 -9.85 -1.73
N LEU A 67 -0.70 -9.24 -1.64
CA LEU A 67 -1.10 -8.46 -0.46
C LEU A 67 -1.45 -9.41 0.70
N ALA A 68 -0.87 -9.15 1.87
CA ALA A 68 -1.17 -9.89 3.09
C ALA A 68 -2.59 -9.56 3.61
N TRP A 69 -3.39 -10.60 3.84
CA TRP A 69 -4.83 -10.51 4.05
C TRP A 69 -5.23 -11.13 5.39
N TRP A 70 -5.64 -10.32 6.36
CA TRP A 70 -6.15 -10.76 7.66
C TRP A 70 -7.66 -11.00 7.57
N GLN A 71 -8.10 -12.23 7.84
CA GLN A 71 -9.52 -12.58 7.88
C GLN A 71 -10.27 -11.71 8.90
N GLY A 72 -11.42 -11.16 8.50
CA GLY A 72 -12.27 -10.29 9.32
C GLY A 72 -11.88 -8.81 9.32
N TYR A 73 -10.62 -8.45 9.05
CA TYR A 73 -10.15 -7.05 9.03
C TYR A 73 -9.87 -6.54 7.60
N SER A 74 -9.15 -7.33 6.78
CA SER A 74 -8.84 -6.90 5.41
C SER A 74 -10.07 -6.77 4.51
N SER A 75 -11.22 -7.31 4.93
CA SER A 75 -12.51 -7.13 4.26
C SER A 75 -13.11 -5.73 4.38
N SER A 76 -12.64 -4.88 5.30
CA SER A 76 -13.07 -3.48 5.46
C SER A 76 -11.93 -2.46 5.30
N SER A 77 -10.67 -2.90 5.40
CA SER A 77 -9.48 -2.12 5.02
C SER A 77 -8.32 -3.09 4.84
N SER A 78 -7.96 -3.39 3.59
CA SER A 78 -6.98 -4.43 3.27
C SER A 78 -5.53 -3.97 3.46
N LEU A 79 -5.23 -2.70 3.20
CA LEU A 79 -3.88 -2.15 3.30
C LEU A 79 -3.45 -1.82 4.74
N ASN A 80 -4.38 -1.47 5.62
CA ASN A 80 -4.11 -1.17 7.04
C ASN A 80 -3.34 -2.29 7.78
N PRO A 81 -3.85 -3.54 7.87
CA PRO A 81 -3.15 -4.59 8.59
C PRO A 81 -1.84 -5.01 7.89
N ALA A 82 -1.78 -4.89 6.56
CA ALA A 82 -0.57 -5.17 5.79
C ALA A 82 0.55 -4.15 6.06
N MET A 83 0.23 -2.85 6.07
CA MET A 83 1.20 -1.79 6.41
C MET A 83 1.64 -1.88 7.87
N ASN A 84 0.72 -2.16 8.78
CA ASN A 84 1.04 -2.34 10.20
C ASN A 84 1.97 -3.55 10.40
N ALA A 85 1.71 -4.69 9.75
CA ALA A 85 2.58 -5.85 9.84
C ALA A 85 3.94 -5.64 9.16
N ALA A 86 3.98 -4.95 8.02
CA ALA A 86 5.22 -4.56 7.34
C ALA A 86 6.08 -3.63 8.23
N ALA A 87 5.47 -2.63 8.89
CA ALA A 87 6.16 -1.74 9.81
C ALA A 87 6.79 -2.51 10.99
N VAL A 88 6.07 -3.50 11.55
CA VAL A 88 6.63 -4.35 12.62
C VAL A 88 7.76 -5.25 12.12
N ALA A 89 7.60 -5.88 10.95
CA ALA A 89 8.65 -6.71 10.34
C ALA A 89 9.94 -5.91 10.11
N LEU A 90 9.79 -4.67 9.64
CA LEU A 90 10.88 -3.70 9.47
C LEU A 90 11.55 -3.35 10.81
N VAL A 91 10.79 -2.94 11.85
CA VAL A 91 11.34 -2.66 13.20
C VAL A 91 12.10 -3.86 13.75
N TYR A 92 11.49 -5.05 13.69
CA TYR A 92 12.03 -6.24 14.31
C TYR A 92 13.25 -6.82 13.56
N SER A 93 13.41 -6.51 12.27
CA SER A 93 14.49 -7.05 11.45
C SER A 93 15.89 -6.86 12.05
N GLY A 94 16.16 -5.71 12.71
CA GLY A 94 17.42 -5.43 13.40
C GLY A 94 17.66 -6.22 14.69
N PHE A 95 16.65 -6.94 15.18
CA PHE A 95 16.69 -7.76 16.41
C PHE A 95 16.38 -9.25 16.14
N ALA A 96 16.17 -9.62 14.88
CA ALA A 96 15.78 -10.96 14.46
C ALA A 96 16.90 -11.99 14.68
N THR A 97 16.53 -13.24 15.02
CA THR A 97 17.49 -14.32 15.20
C THR A 97 17.95 -14.92 13.87
N GLY A 98 19.22 -15.37 13.84
CA GLY A 98 19.82 -16.02 12.67
C GLY A 98 19.70 -15.17 11.40
N ASN A 99 19.27 -15.79 10.30
CA ASN A 99 19.20 -15.13 8.99
C ASN A 99 17.82 -14.50 8.68
N LYS A 100 16.89 -14.46 9.66
CA LYS A 100 15.48 -14.07 9.44
C LYS A 100 15.28 -12.59 9.08
N ALA A 101 16.23 -11.71 9.43
CA ALA A 101 16.18 -10.29 9.11
C ALA A 101 15.88 -10.02 7.62
N SER A 102 16.56 -10.76 6.73
CA SER A 102 16.36 -10.69 5.27
C SER A 102 14.92 -11.03 4.83
N THR A 103 14.30 -12.00 5.49
CA THR A 103 12.91 -12.43 5.24
C THR A 103 11.92 -11.33 5.67
N TYR A 104 12.11 -10.76 6.86
CA TYR A 104 11.24 -9.70 7.38
C TYR A 104 11.35 -8.40 6.58
N LEU A 105 12.55 -8.01 6.14
CA LEU A 105 12.75 -6.89 5.22
C LEU A 105 12.11 -7.15 3.86
N SER A 106 12.28 -8.35 3.29
CA SER A 106 11.67 -8.71 2.00
C SER A 106 10.14 -8.66 2.05
N PHE A 107 9.54 -9.11 3.15
CA PHE A 107 8.10 -8.98 3.39
C PHE A 107 7.68 -7.51 3.51
N ALA A 108 8.37 -6.71 4.34
CA ALA A 108 8.02 -5.30 4.50
C ALA A 108 8.10 -4.54 3.17
N HIS A 109 9.14 -4.80 2.38
CA HIS A 109 9.32 -4.21 1.06
C HIS A 109 8.27 -4.68 0.05
N SER A 110 7.86 -5.96 0.07
CA SER A 110 6.83 -6.44 -0.87
C SER A 110 5.47 -5.79 -0.65
N GLN A 111 5.11 -5.45 0.60
CA GLN A 111 3.87 -4.75 0.90
C GLN A 111 3.96 -3.26 0.52
N ILE A 112 5.09 -2.59 0.74
CA ILE A 112 5.33 -1.22 0.24
C ILE A 112 5.24 -1.19 -1.29
N ASP A 113 5.96 -2.09 -1.96
CA ASP A 113 5.93 -2.28 -3.41
C ASP A 113 4.49 -2.42 -3.94
N TYR A 114 3.67 -3.24 -3.26
CA TYR A 114 2.26 -3.47 -3.62
C TYR A 114 1.43 -2.18 -3.52
N VAL A 115 1.60 -1.38 -2.45
CA VAL A 115 0.96 -0.05 -2.33
C VAL A 115 1.43 0.90 -3.43
N LEU A 116 2.69 0.81 -3.81
CA LEU A 116 3.37 1.67 -4.78
C LEU A 116 3.33 1.12 -6.22
N GLY A 117 2.28 0.36 -6.56
CA GLY A 117 1.95 -0.04 -7.93
C GLY A 117 2.35 -1.46 -8.33
N LYS A 118 3.11 -2.22 -7.53
CA LYS A 118 3.51 -3.60 -7.86
C LYS A 118 2.41 -4.61 -7.51
N ASN A 119 1.24 -4.42 -8.10
CA ASN A 119 0.03 -5.21 -7.89
C ASN A 119 -0.66 -5.49 -9.24
N PRO A 120 -1.62 -6.43 -9.32
CA PRO A 120 -2.28 -6.79 -10.58
C PRO A 120 -2.98 -5.63 -11.32
N MET A 121 -3.37 -4.57 -10.61
CA MET A 121 -3.99 -3.37 -11.17
C MET A 121 -2.96 -2.33 -11.65
N ASN A 122 -1.67 -2.53 -11.39
CA ASN A 122 -0.60 -1.53 -11.44
C ASN A 122 -0.97 -0.16 -10.81
N GLY A 123 -1.90 -0.14 -9.85
CA GLY A 123 -2.46 1.09 -9.28
C GLY A 123 -1.72 1.53 -8.03
N VAL A 124 -1.54 2.84 -7.84
CA VAL A 124 -0.86 3.39 -6.66
C VAL A 124 -1.90 3.75 -5.59
N TYR A 125 -1.95 3.00 -4.50
CA TYR A 125 -2.97 3.17 -3.46
C TYR A 125 -2.70 4.34 -2.49
N MET A 126 -1.73 5.19 -2.81
CA MET A 126 -1.44 6.43 -2.10
C MET A 126 -1.87 7.61 -2.97
N VAL A 127 -2.81 8.43 -2.49
CA VAL A 127 -3.42 9.55 -3.21
C VAL A 127 -2.36 10.60 -3.57
N GLY A 128 -2.37 11.06 -4.83
CA GLY A 128 -1.49 12.13 -5.33
C GLY A 128 0.01 11.78 -5.41
N GLN A 129 0.39 10.50 -5.32
CA GLN A 129 1.78 10.04 -5.40
C GLN A 129 2.26 9.81 -6.84
N SER A 130 1.36 9.53 -7.77
CA SER A 130 1.61 9.23 -9.19
C SER A 130 0.35 9.57 -10.01
N PRO A 131 0.43 9.76 -11.35
CA PRO A 131 -0.78 9.86 -12.19
C PRO A 131 -1.69 8.61 -12.17
N ASP A 132 -1.16 7.44 -11.79
CA ASP A 132 -1.94 6.21 -11.57
C ASP A 132 -2.34 6.01 -10.09
N SER A 133 -2.40 7.09 -9.30
CA SER A 133 -2.87 7.07 -7.92
C SER A 133 -4.39 6.89 -7.80
N ALA A 134 -4.86 6.43 -6.63
CA ALA A 134 -6.26 6.60 -6.25
C ALA A 134 -6.62 8.10 -6.24
N GLU A 135 -7.75 8.45 -6.85
CA GLU A 135 -8.20 9.83 -7.03
C GLU A 135 -9.48 10.14 -6.26
N ASN A 136 -10.22 9.12 -5.78
CA ASN A 136 -11.56 9.25 -5.20
C ASN A 136 -11.71 8.70 -3.76
N PRO A 137 -10.86 9.11 -2.79
CA PRO A 137 -11.02 8.73 -1.37
C PRO A 137 -12.39 9.11 -0.80
N HIS A 138 -12.92 8.31 0.13
CA HIS A 138 -14.19 8.55 0.86
C HIS A 138 -14.09 9.74 1.83
N SER A 139 -13.95 10.97 1.31
CA SER A 139 -13.75 12.17 2.12
C SER A 139 -14.70 13.29 1.73
N ALA A 140 -15.63 13.61 2.63
CA ALA A 140 -16.51 14.77 2.49
C ALA A 140 -15.72 16.09 2.30
N MET A 141 -14.56 16.24 2.95
CA MET A 141 -13.74 17.46 2.82
C MET A 141 -13.00 17.54 1.48
N ALA A 142 -12.58 16.41 0.90
CA ALA A 142 -11.89 16.39 -0.38
C ALA A 142 -12.85 16.59 -1.56
N SER A 143 -14.10 16.15 -1.40
CA SER A 143 -15.10 16.16 -2.47
C SER A 143 -15.41 17.55 -3.01
N GLY A 144 -15.28 18.59 -2.16
CA GLY A 144 -15.72 19.96 -2.43
C GLY A 144 -17.24 20.11 -2.63
N GLY A 145 -18.01 19.02 -2.49
CA GLY A 145 -19.44 19.02 -2.74
C GLY A 145 -20.24 19.65 -1.61
N THR A 146 -21.25 20.45 -1.97
CA THR A 146 -22.16 21.12 -1.01
C THR A 146 -23.54 20.49 -0.91
N ASP A 147 -23.82 19.46 -1.73
CA ASP A 147 -25.09 18.72 -1.75
C ASP A 147 -24.88 17.32 -1.17
N ILE A 148 -25.29 17.12 0.08
CA ILE A 148 -25.19 15.84 0.80
C ILE A 148 -25.98 14.74 0.06
N GLY A 149 -27.07 15.07 -0.63
CA GLY A 149 -27.89 14.11 -1.37
C GLY A 149 -27.25 13.58 -2.66
N ASN A 150 -26.16 14.21 -3.11
CA ASN A 150 -25.45 13.86 -4.33
C ASN A 150 -23.91 13.85 -4.15
N ILE A 151 -23.44 13.74 -2.89
CA ILE A 151 -22.04 13.91 -2.51
C ILE A 151 -21.12 12.87 -3.16
N ASP A 152 -21.63 11.70 -3.53
CA ASP A 152 -20.86 10.64 -4.21
C ASP A 152 -20.62 10.90 -5.71
N ASN A 153 -21.45 11.72 -6.37
CA ASN A 153 -21.38 11.93 -7.82
C ASN A 153 -21.00 13.37 -8.21
N ASN A 154 -21.05 14.33 -7.27
CA ASN A 154 -20.75 15.73 -7.53
C ASN A 154 -19.83 16.34 -6.45
N HIS A 155 -18.55 16.61 -6.73
CA HIS A 155 -17.87 16.41 -8.02
C HIS A 155 -17.57 14.93 -8.33
N PRO A 156 -17.49 14.51 -9.61
CA PRO A 156 -17.23 13.12 -10.00
C PRO A 156 -15.78 12.66 -9.74
N VAL A 157 -14.89 13.60 -9.43
CA VAL A 157 -13.54 13.41 -8.86
C VAL A 157 -13.44 14.34 -7.65
N GLU A 158 -12.56 14.06 -6.67
CA GLU A 158 -12.34 14.98 -5.55
C GLU A 158 -11.93 16.38 -6.05
N ALA A 159 -12.51 17.44 -5.47
CA ALA A 159 -12.10 18.81 -5.75
C ALA A 159 -10.72 19.17 -5.15
N HIS A 160 -10.27 18.40 -4.15
CA HIS A 160 -9.03 18.62 -3.42
C HIS A 160 -8.25 17.31 -3.25
N VAL A 161 -6.99 17.28 -3.69
CA VAL A 161 -6.12 16.10 -3.59
C VAL A 161 -5.62 15.93 -2.16
N LEU A 162 -5.92 14.79 -1.53
CA LEU A 162 -5.42 14.41 -0.21
C LEU A 162 -4.04 13.73 -0.31
N TYR A 163 -3.02 14.50 -0.71
CA TYR A 163 -1.65 14.02 -0.91
C TYR A 163 -1.15 13.13 0.24
N GLY A 164 -0.66 11.94 -0.12
CA GLY A 164 -0.08 10.98 0.82
C GLY A 164 -1.09 10.10 1.56
N ALA A 165 -2.40 10.30 1.37
CA ALA A 165 -3.41 9.44 1.99
C ALA A 165 -3.39 8.03 1.39
N LEU A 166 -3.18 7.02 2.23
CA LEU A 166 -3.42 5.61 1.93
C LEU A 166 -4.92 5.32 2.02
N VAL A 167 -5.48 4.76 0.95
CA VAL A 167 -6.88 4.28 0.90
C VAL A 167 -7.02 2.89 1.55
N GLY A 168 -8.26 2.45 1.80
CA GLY A 168 -8.58 1.13 2.36
C GLY A 168 -8.01 -0.04 1.53
N GLY A 169 -8.04 0.07 0.21
CA GLY A 169 -7.35 -0.82 -0.73
C GLY A 169 -8.23 -1.86 -1.41
N PRO A 170 -7.63 -2.78 -2.20
CA PRO A 170 -8.35 -3.73 -3.03
C PRO A 170 -9.01 -4.86 -2.25
N ASP A 171 -9.92 -5.58 -2.91
CA ASP A 171 -10.51 -6.81 -2.39
C ASP A 171 -9.54 -8.02 -2.41
N HIS A 172 -10.01 -9.17 -1.89
CA HIS A 172 -9.22 -10.41 -1.81
C HIS A 172 -8.77 -11.00 -3.16
N LYS A 173 -9.21 -10.41 -4.29
CA LYS A 173 -8.84 -10.78 -5.67
C LYS A 173 -8.04 -9.67 -6.36
N ASP A 174 -7.47 -8.75 -5.58
CA ASP A 174 -6.71 -7.58 -6.03
C ASP A 174 -7.53 -6.57 -6.86
N ARG A 175 -8.87 -6.59 -6.76
CA ARG A 175 -9.74 -5.66 -7.50
C ARG A 175 -9.96 -4.40 -6.68
N TYR A 176 -9.64 -3.26 -7.28
CA TYR A 176 -9.87 -1.93 -6.72
C TYR A 176 -10.86 -1.15 -7.58
N HIS A 177 -11.79 -0.44 -6.92
CA HIS A 177 -12.73 0.49 -7.55
C HIS A 177 -12.55 1.87 -6.90
N ASP A 178 -12.02 2.82 -7.67
CA ASP A 178 -11.82 4.19 -7.21
C ASP A 178 -13.16 4.96 -7.30
N MET A 179 -14.01 4.76 -6.31
CA MET A 179 -15.35 5.35 -6.23
C MET A 179 -15.60 5.84 -4.80
N ARG A 180 -15.89 7.14 -4.62
CA ARG A 180 -16.15 7.74 -3.30
C ARG A 180 -17.19 6.99 -2.47
N SER A 181 -18.18 6.37 -3.11
CA SER A 181 -19.23 5.58 -2.45
C SER A 181 -18.76 4.19 -1.95
N ASP A 182 -17.61 3.68 -2.39
CA ASP A 182 -16.99 2.46 -1.86
C ASP A 182 -16.17 2.81 -0.60
N TYR A 183 -16.88 3.04 0.50
CA TYR A 183 -16.34 3.29 1.85
C TYR A 183 -15.55 2.11 2.44
N THR A 184 -15.28 1.05 1.68
CA THR A 184 -14.38 -0.04 2.08
C THR A 184 -13.04 0.10 1.37
N GLN A 185 -13.06 0.31 0.06
CA GLN A 185 -11.84 0.39 -0.74
C GLN A 185 -11.24 1.80 -0.74
N THR A 186 -12.07 2.84 -0.74
CA THR A 186 -11.63 4.25 -0.80
C THR A 186 -11.53 4.93 0.56
N GLU A 187 -11.85 4.22 1.65
CA GLU A 187 -11.78 4.73 3.02
C GLU A 187 -10.40 5.27 3.40
N LEU A 188 -10.36 6.26 4.28
CA LEU A 188 -9.13 6.86 4.80
C LEU A 188 -9.29 7.25 6.26
N ALA A 189 -8.39 6.76 7.10
CA ALA A 189 -8.34 7.13 8.50
C ALA A 189 -6.88 7.28 8.97
N LEU A 190 -6.70 7.88 10.15
CA LEU A 190 -5.37 8.12 10.73
C LEU A 190 -4.61 6.81 11.03
N ASP A 191 -5.30 5.74 11.39
CA ASP A 191 -4.69 4.44 11.68
C ASP A 191 -4.26 3.68 10.41
N LEU A 192 -4.89 3.95 9.24
CA LEU A 192 -4.39 3.47 7.94
C LEU A 192 -2.99 4.05 7.65
N GLN A 193 -2.74 5.31 8.02
CA GLN A 193 -1.48 6.00 7.74
C GLN A 193 -0.35 5.60 8.71
N ALA A 194 -0.68 5.09 9.89
CA ALA A 194 0.27 4.92 10.99
C ALA A 194 1.46 4.00 10.64
N GLY A 195 1.19 2.82 10.08
CA GLY A 195 2.23 1.91 9.59
C GLY A 195 3.02 2.48 8.40
N LEU A 196 2.32 3.16 7.48
CA LEU A 196 2.92 3.75 6.28
C LEU A 196 3.96 4.84 6.59
N VAL A 197 3.67 5.75 7.53
CA VAL A 197 4.62 6.81 7.93
C VAL A 197 5.91 6.21 8.49
N PHE A 198 5.82 5.13 9.27
CA PHE A 198 7.01 4.44 9.78
C PHE A 198 7.83 3.78 8.66
N LEU A 199 7.14 3.10 7.72
CA LEU A 199 7.76 2.49 6.54
C LEU A 199 8.47 3.53 5.67
N ALA A 200 7.82 4.66 5.37
CA ALA A 200 8.38 5.75 4.59
C ALA A 200 9.63 6.37 5.25
N ALA A 201 9.56 6.65 6.55
CA ALA A 201 10.71 7.18 7.30
C ALA A 201 11.91 6.22 7.27
N SER A 202 11.67 4.90 7.36
CA SER A 202 12.73 3.91 7.29
C SER A 202 13.29 3.72 5.88
N GLN A 203 12.46 3.80 4.83
CA GLN A 203 12.95 3.80 3.45
C GLN A 203 13.90 4.97 3.19
N LEU A 204 13.54 6.18 3.67
CA LEU A 204 14.42 7.35 3.58
C LEU A 204 15.73 7.16 4.36
N ALA A 205 15.66 6.63 5.59
CA ALA A 205 16.85 6.40 6.43
C ALA A 205 17.79 5.32 5.88
N ASN A 206 17.25 4.31 5.20
CA ASN A 206 17.98 3.14 4.68
C ASN A 206 18.13 3.14 3.15
N SER A 207 17.91 4.29 2.49
CA SER A 207 17.82 4.40 1.03
C SER A 207 19.05 3.87 0.30
N THR A 208 18.94 2.66 -0.23
CA THR A 208 19.67 2.26 -1.44
C THR A 208 18.91 2.82 -2.64
N ALA A 209 19.61 3.22 -3.70
CA ALA A 209 19.05 4.02 -4.81
C ALA A 209 18.15 3.23 -5.78
N THR A 210 17.17 2.49 -5.26
CA THR A 210 16.17 1.74 -6.03
C THR A 210 14.91 2.60 -6.14
N GLN A 211 14.50 2.91 -7.37
CA GLN A 211 13.27 3.68 -7.61
C GLN A 211 12.02 2.83 -7.28
N PRO A 212 10.97 3.41 -6.68
CA PRO A 212 9.68 2.74 -6.51
C PRO A 212 9.09 2.26 -7.84
N PHE A 213 8.30 1.18 -7.79
CA PHE A 213 7.74 0.54 -8.99
C PHE A 213 6.96 1.51 -9.89
N TYR A 214 6.17 2.43 -9.31
CA TYR A 214 5.40 3.42 -10.07
C TYR A 214 6.25 4.34 -10.95
N VAL A 215 7.55 4.55 -10.66
CA VAL A 215 8.44 5.38 -11.50
C VAL A 215 8.68 4.74 -12.87
N GLY A 216 8.53 3.41 -12.97
CA GLY A 216 8.57 2.67 -14.23
C GLY A 216 7.23 2.64 -15.00
N LEU A 217 6.15 3.20 -14.46
CA LEU A 217 4.85 3.28 -15.14
C LEU A 217 4.84 4.46 -16.11
N THR A 218 5.32 4.22 -17.34
CA THR A 218 5.54 5.26 -18.36
C THR A 218 4.30 5.63 -19.19
N THR A 219 3.12 5.15 -18.82
CA THR A 219 1.84 5.48 -19.48
C THR A 219 0.70 5.47 -18.45
N PRO A 220 0.13 6.63 -18.11
CA PRO A 220 -1.10 6.73 -17.33
C PRO A 220 -2.20 5.84 -17.91
N ARG A 221 -2.93 5.12 -17.06
CA ARG A 221 -3.83 4.04 -17.49
C ARG A 221 -5.22 4.51 -17.97
N SER A 222 -5.51 5.81 -17.95
CA SER A 222 -6.74 6.40 -18.49
C SER A 222 -6.57 7.86 -18.90
N TYR A 223 -6.87 8.16 -20.17
CA TYR A 223 -7.09 9.53 -20.66
C TYR A 223 -8.57 9.77 -21.00
N ASP A 224 -9.48 8.91 -20.52
CA ASP A 224 -10.79 8.69 -21.15
C ASP A 224 -11.92 8.34 -20.16
N HIS A 225 -13.06 9.09 -20.21
CA HIS A 225 -14.30 8.79 -19.50
C HIS A 225 -14.69 7.34 -19.66
N LYS A 226 -14.72 6.98 -20.93
CA LYS A 226 -15.67 6.05 -21.49
C LYS A 226 -14.86 5.39 -22.59
N PRO A 227 -14.31 4.19 -22.36
CA PRO A 227 -13.34 3.53 -23.24
C PRO A 227 -13.79 3.57 -24.70
N THR A 228 -13.31 4.60 -25.40
CA THR A 228 -13.55 4.92 -26.81
C THR A 228 -12.21 5.03 -27.54
N ASN A 229 -11.12 5.24 -26.82
CA ASN A 229 -9.77 5.07 -27.33
C ASN A 229 -9.45 3.58 -27.60
N GLN A 230 -9.20 3.25 -28.87
CA GLN A 230 -8.94 1.90 -29.35
C GLN A 230 -7.72 1.23 -28.69
N LYS A 231 -6.70 2.00 -28.28
CA LYS A 231 -5.53 1.46 -27.54
C LYS A 231 -5.93 1.00 -26.13
N GLU A 232 -6.81 1.75 -25.49
CA GLU A 232 -7.26 1.46 -24.13
C GLU A 232 -8.19 0.23 -24.12
N THR A 233 -9.12 0.14 -25.08
CA THR A 233 -9.90 -1.08 -25.32
C THR A 233 -8.99 -2.31 -25.51
N ALA A 234 -7.93 -2.21 -26.31
CA ALA A 234 -7.00 -3.32 -26.52
C ALA A 234 -6.26 -3.73 -25.23
N ARG A 235 -5.89 -2.77 -24.37
CA ARG A 235 -5.28 -3.02 -23.06
C ARG A 235 -6.23 -3.74 -22.11
N ILE A 236 -7.49 -3.30 -22.05
CA ILE A 236 -8.55 -3.91 -21.23
C ILE A 236 -8.81 -5.36 -21.66
N THR A 237 -8.97 -5.60 -22.97
CA THR A 237 -9.19 -6.95 -23.51
C THR A 237 -7.97 -7.84 -23.35
N GLY A 238 -6.76 -7.31 -23.51
CA GLY A 238 -5.51 -8.04 -23.23
C GLY A 238 -5.34 -8.44 -21.75
N ALA A 239 -5.94 -7.69 -20.83
CA ALA A 239 -5.98 -8.00 -19.40
C ALA A 239 -7.17 -8.90 -18.98
N GLY A 240 -7.97 -9.40 -19.93
CA GLY A 240 -9.11 -10.28 -19.66
C GLY A 240 -10.42 -9.56 -19.28
N GLY A 241 -10.47 -8.23 -19.37
CA GLY A 241 -11.71 -7.45 -19.27
C GLY A 241 -12.42 -7.30 -20.63
N PHE A 242 -13.57 -6.64 -20.63
CA PHE A 242 -14.31 -6.32 -21.86
C PHE A 242 -14.84 -4.88 -21.85
N VAL A 243 -15.19 -4.36 -23.02
CA VAL A 243 -15.79 -3.02 -23.18
C VAL A 243 -17.16 -3.15 -23.84
N GLU A 244 -18.19 -2.60 -23.20
CA GLU A 244 -19.57 -2.63 -23.69
C GLU A 244 -20.27 -1.31 -23.34
N PHE A 245 -21.14 -0.79 -24.22
CA PHE A 245 -21.84 0.49 -24.03
C PHE A 245 -20.95 1.70 -23.62
N GLY A 246 -19.67 1.69 -24.03
CA GLY A 246 -18.69 2.72 -23.69
C GLY A 246 -18.24 2.67 -22.22
N ARG A 247 -18.22 1.48 -21.61
CA ARG A 247 -17.86 1.21 -20.21
C ARG A 247 -17.01 -0.06 -20.10
N VAL A 248 -16.17 -0.16 -19.07
CA VAL A 248 -15.31 -1.33 -18.80
C VAL A 248 -16.08 -2.33 -17.93
N ASN A 249 -16.05 -3.61 -18.32
CA ASN A 249 -16.68 -4.73 -17.61
C ASN A 249 -18.21 -4.60 -17.38
N GLY A 250 -18.91 -3.92 -18.31
CA GLY A 250 -20.37 -3.90 -18.37
C GLY A 250 -21.00 -2.56 -18.01
N ASN A 251 -22.27 -2.60 -17.60
CA ASN A 251 -23.19 -1.48 -17.80
C ASN A 251 -23.21 -0.41 -16.68
N LEU A 252 -22.09 -0.15 -16.00
CA LEU A 252 -21.95 0.87 -14.94
C LEU A 252 -20.98 1.98 -15.34
N ALA A 253 -21.31 3.23 -14.97
CA ALA A 253 -20.60 4.41 -15.44
C ALA A 253 -19.26 4.61 -14.73
N LEU A 254 -18.20 4.84 -15.50
CA LEU A 254 -16.98 5.51 -15.05
C LEU A 254 -16.78 6.75 -15.95
N SER A 255 -16.08 7.80 -15.48
CA SER A 255 -15.90 9.03 -16.28
C SER A 255 -14.81 10.05 -15.84
N ARG A 256 -13.61 10.07 -16.51
CA ARG A 256 -12.65 11.18 -16.91
C ARG A 256 -12.43 12.27 -15.83
N ALA A 257 -11.22 12.70 -15.49
CA ALA A 257 -10.12 13.16 -16.35
C ALA A 257 -8.90 13.43 -15.42
N LEU A 258 -7.65 13.43 -15.86
CA LEU A 258 -6.99 14.56 -16.54
C LEU A 258 -5.57 14.13 -16.95
N ASP A 259 -5.11 14.52 -18.15
CA ASP A 259 -3.69 14.40 -18.52
C ASP A 259 -3.25 15.62 -19.31
N THR A 260 -2.08 16.15 -18.96
CA THR A 260 -1.03 16.56 -19.90
C THR A 260 0.27 16.81 -19.11
N PRO A 261 1.40 16.16 -19.47
CA PRO A 261 2.70 16.40 -18.85
C PRO A 261 3.59 17.25 -19.77
N ASP A 262 3.75 18.53 -19.46
CA ASP A 262 4.80 19.40 -20.01
C ASP A 262 5.37 20.28 -18.88
N ASP A 263 6.64 20.69 -19.03
CA ASP A 263 7.48 21.37 -18.03
C ASP A 263 7.85 20.58 -16.75
N ILE A 264 8.92 19.78 -16.79
CA ILE A 264 10.23 20.11 -16.14
C ILE A 264 11.36 19.42 -16.93
N ALA A 265 12.21 20.20 -17.62
CA ALA A 265 13.47 19.70 -18.18
C ALA A 265 14.59 19.65 -17.11
N PRO A 266 15.49 18.65 -17.13
CA PRO A 266 16.52 18.52 -16.10
C PRO A 266 17.69 19.49 -16.32
N VAL A 267 17.69 20.60 -15.59
CA VAL A 267 18.88 21.46 -15.42
C VAL A 267 19.57 21.06 -14.13
N PHE A 268 20.79 20.50 -14.24
CA PHE A 268 21.99 20.77 -13.41
C PHE A 268 23.02 19.65 -13.61
N ASN A 269 23.64 19.62 -14.79
CA ASN A 269 24.96 18.99 -14.95
C ASN A 269 26.04 20.06 -14.69
N THR A 270 26.74 19.97 -13.56
CA THR A 270 27.97 20.71 -13.31
C THR A 270 29.04 19.83 -12.67
N ASN A 271 29.47 18.78 -13.36
CA ASN A 271 30.76 18.14 -13.11
C ASN A 271 31.71 18.40 -14.29
N ALA A 272 32.19 19.65 -14.38
CA ALA A 272 33.31 20.00 -15.24
C ALA A 272 34.63 19.62 -14.55
N GLY A 273 35.07 18.38 -14.74
CA GLY A 273 36.34 17.89 -14.22
C GLY A 273 36.90 16.74 -15.05
N GLY A 274 37.84 17.03 -15.95
CA GLY A 274 38.55 15.98 -16.69
C GLY A 274 39.19 16.39 -18.02
N ALA A 275 40.46 16.78 -17.94
CA ALA A 275 41.54 16.53 -18.93
C ALA A 275 41.39 16.96 -20.41
N ALA A 276 42.22 17.92 -20.82
CA ALA A 276 42.87 17.95 -22.13
C ALA A 276 44.19 18.74 -22.06
N GLY A 277 45.25 18.23 -22.69
CA GLY A 277 46.49 18.97 -23.00
C GLY A 277 47.51 19.09 -21.88
#